data_AF-A0A451BC85-F1
#
_entry.id   AF-A0A451BC85-F1
#
_cell.length_a   1.000
_cell.length_b   1.000
_cell.length_c   1.000
_cell.angle_alpha   90.00
_cell.angle_beta   90.00
_cell.angle_gamma   90.00
#
_symmetry.space_group_name_H-M   'P 1'
#
loop_
_entity.id
_entity.type
_entity.pdbx_description
1 polymer ?
#
loop_
_entity_poly.entity_id
_entity_poly.type
_entity_poly.pdbx_seq_one_letter_code
_entity_poly.pdbx_strand_id
1 'polypeptide(L)' 'MPQDFSHQKLRGRDFRGQDLCDARFICADLRGARFQGADLTSADFSDA' A
#
# COMPACT_ATOMS: atom_id res chain seq x y z
N MET A 1 12.87 -6.98 -3.22
CA MET A 1 11.68 -7.75 -3.66
C MET A 1 10.47 -6.89 -3.37
N PRO A 2 9.57 -6.69 -4.34
CA PRO A 2 8.39 -5.87 -4.12
C PRO A 2 7.51 -6.46 -3.02
N GLN A 3 6.91 -5.58 -2.22
CA GLN A 3 6.05 -5.99 -1.11
C GLN A 3 4.66 -6.29 -1.64
N ASP A 4 4.08 -7.44 -1.25
CA ASP A 4 2.74 -7.82 -1.68
C ASP A 4 1.73 -7.71 -0.53
N PHE A 5 0.81 -6.75 -0.69
CA PHE A 5 -0.32 -6.47 0.18
C PHE A 5 -1.67 -6.84 -0.46
N SER A 6 -1.66 -7.56 -1.59
CA SER A 6 -2.87 -7.87 -2.34
C SER A 6 -3.89 -8.63 -1.49
N HIS A 7 -5.17 -8.28 -1.62
CA HIS A 7 -6.32 -8.86 -0.92
C HIS A 7 -6.31 -8.71 0.61
N GLN A 8 -5.41 -7.89 1.18
CA GLN A 8 -5.31 -7.71 2.62
C GLN A 8 -6.29 -6.66 3.15
N LYS A 9 -6.77 -6.84 4.39
CA LYS A 9 -7.53 -5.80 5.11
C LYS A 9 -6.56 -4.89 5.85
N LEU A 10 -6.24 -3.74 5.25
CA LEU A 10 -5.23 -2.79 5.74
C LEU A 10 -5.84 -1.50 6.30
N ARG A 11 -7.11 -1.56 6.71
CA ARG A 11 -7.83 -0.40 7.23
C ARG A 11 -7.08 0.26 8.38
N GLY A 12 -6.90 1.57 8.31
CA GLY A 12 -6.21 2.33 9.35
C GLY A 12 -4.70 2.05 9.47
N ARG A 13 -4.12 1.21 8.60
CA ARG A 13 -2.70 0.85 8.69
C ARG A 13 -1.82 2.06 8.40
N ASP A 14 -0.76 2.18 9.18
CA ASP A 14 0.21 3.25 9.04
C ASP A 14 1.37 2.81 8.13
N PHE A 15 1.47 3.46 6.98
CA PHE A 15 2.51 3.30 5.98
C PHE A 15 3.42 4.54 5.86
N ARG A 16 3.32 5.50 6.79
CA ARG A 16 4.08 6.76 6.70
C ARG A 16 5.58 6.52 6.64
N GLY A 17 6.25 7.21 5.72
CA GLY A 17 7.71 7.14 5.56
C GLY A 17 8.27 5.82 5.04
N GLN A 18 7.42 4.86 4.64
CA GLN A 18 7.89 3.56 4.17
C GLN A 18 8.30 3.62 2.70
N ASP A 19 9.36 2.90 2.35
CA ASP A 19 9.66 2.56 0.96
C ASP A 19 8.72 1.42 0.53
N LEU A 20 7.77 1.78 -0.33
CA LEU A 20 6.77 0.90 -0.93
C LEU A 20 6.93 0.92 -2.45
N CYS A 21 8.14 1.19 -2.95
CA CYS A 21 8.45 1.13 -4.36
C CYS A 21 8.12 -0.27 -4.92
N ASP A 22 7.43 -0.30 -6.07
CA ASP A 22 6.90 -1.50 -6.71
C ASP A 22 5.92 -2.33 -5.86
N ALA A 23 5.41 -1.81 -4.74
CA ALA A 23 4.51 -2.56 -3.86
C ALA A 23 3.15 -2.83 -4.53
N ARG A 24 2.56 -3.99 -4.24
CA ARG A 24 1.25 -4.39 -4.75
C ARG A 24 0.19 -4.27 -3.66
N PHE A 25 -0.84 -3.49 -3.89
CA PHE A 25 -2.02 -3.33 -3.04
C PHE A 25 -3.29 -3.86 -3.71
N ILE A 26 -3.18 -4.79 -4.68
CA ILE A 26 -4.31 -5.20 -5.52
C ILE A 26 -5.45 -5.76 -4.66
N CYS A 27 -6.68 -5.26 -4.84
CA CYS A 27 -7.86 -5.68 -4.08
C CYS A 27 -7.72 -5.53 -2.54
N ALA A 28 -6.79 -4.71 -2.05
CA ALA A 28 -6.60 -4.49 -0.61
C ALA A 28 -7.65 -3.52 -0.06
N ASP A 29 -8.11 -3.68 1.17
CA ASP A 29 -8.96 -2.67 1.82
C ASP A 29 -8.08 -1.62 2.51
N LEU A 30 -7.82 -0.51 1.82
CA LEU A 30 -6.95 0.58 2.30
C LEU A 30 -7.71 1.67 3.08
N ARG A 31 -8.99 1.50 3.42
CA ARG A 31 -9.79 2.57 4.04
C ARG A 31 -9.17 3.08 5.34
N GLY A 32 -8.77 4.34 5.34
CA GLY A 32 -8.12 5.01 6.48
C GLY A 32 -6.63 4.72 6.63
N ALA A 33 -6.01 3.99 5.70
CA ALA A 33 -4.56 3.81 5.69
C ALA A 33 -3.83 5.14 5.47
N ARG A 34 -2.62 5.26 6.01
CA ARG A 34 -1.84 6.51 6.04
C ARG A 34 -0.55 6.35 5.26
N PHE A 35 -0.39 7.06 4.16
CA PHE A 35 0.79 6.97 3.28
C PHE A 35 1.65 8.24 3.26
N GLN A 36 1.49 9.16 4.23
CA GLN A 36 2.24 10.42 4.21
C GLN A 36 3.76 10.17 4.24
N GLY A 37 4.46 10.66 3.22
CA GLY A 37 5.90 10.50 3.07
C GLY A 37 6.36 9.10 2.65
N ALA A 38 5.45 8.19 2.30
CA ALA A 38 5.81 6.90 1.73
C ALA A 38 6.27 7.08 0.27
N ASP A 39 7.26 6.28 -0.16
CA ASP A 39 7.60 6.15 -1.58
C ASP A 39 6.66 5.12 -2.21
N LEU A 40 5.75 5.59 -3.06
CA LEU A 40 4.77 4.76 -3.78
C LEU A 40 5.12 4.66 -5.28
N THR A 41 6.36 4.93 -5.66
CA THR A 41 6.80 4.84 -7.06
C THR A 41 6.52 3.44 -7.59
N SER A 42 5.83 3.37 -8.73
CA SER A 42 5.43 2.10 -9.37
C SER A 42 4.55 1.17 -8.53
N ALA A 43 3.98 1.64 -7.42
CA ALA A 43 3.06 0.82 -6.63
C ALA A 43 1.74 0.58 -7.40
N ASP A 44 1.23 -0.64 -7.32
CA ASP A 44 -0.01 -1.06 -7.98
C ASP A 44 -1.17 -1.05 -6.99
N PHE A 45 -2.15 -0.18 -7.22
CA PHE A 45 -3.35 -0.01 -6.39
C PHE A 45 -4.63 -0.51 -7.08
N SER A 46 -4.52 -1.38 -8.07
CA SER A 46 -5.68 -1.90 -8.80
C SER A 46 -6.72 -2.49 -7.85
N ASP A 47 -7.96 -1.99 -7.90
CA ASP A 47 -9.09 -2.45 -7.06
C ASP A 47 -8.91 -2.29 -5.53
N ALA A 48 -8.00 -1.42 -5.06
CA ALA A 48 -7.74 -1.16 -3.63
C ALA A 48 -8.66 -0.11 -2.96
#